data_AF-A0A2V5T9M7-F1
#
_entry.id   AF-A0A2V5T9M7-F1
#
_cell.length_a   1.000
_cell.length_b   1.000
_cell.length_c   1.000
_cell.angle_alpha   90.00
_cell.angle_beta   90.00
_cell.angle_gamma   90.00
#
_symmetry.space_group_name_H-M   'P 1'
#
loop_
_entity.id
_entity.type
_entity.pdbx_description
1 polymer ?
#
loop_
_entity_poly.entity_id
_entity_poly.type
_entity_poly.pdbx_seq_one_letter_code
_entity_poly.pdbx_strand_id
1 'polypeptide(L)' 'MKERYRCWAEIDRTALRYNAKVVRDRIGTAELLAVVKANAYGHGLVGVAKALANDAQLFGVANLD' A
#
# COMPACT_ATOMS: atom_id res chain seq x y z
N MET A 1 20.65 11.44 -14.81
CA MET A 1 20.13 11.08 -16.15
C MET A 1 18.63 10.90 -16.02
N LYS A 2 17.81 11.48 -16.91
CA LYS A 2 16.38 11.10 -16.95
C LYS A 2 16.31 9.68 -17.50
N GLU A 3 15.87 8.74 -16.67
CA GLU A 3 15.59 7.39 -17.12
C GLU A 3 14.49 7.45 -18.17
N ARG A 4 14.78 6.90 -19.36
CA ARG A 4 13.86 6.89 -20.48
C ARG A 4 13.17 5.53 -20.51
N TYR A 5 12.05 5.43 -19.80
CA TYR A 5 11.25 4.21 -19.76
C TYR A 5 10.46 4.05 -21.08
N ARG A 6 10.42 2.83 -21.64
CA ARG A 6 9.55 2.50 -22.79
C ARG A 6 8.07 2.38 -22.39
N CYS A 7 7.81 2.00 -21.14
CA CYS A 7 6.50 1.89 -20.50
C CYS A 7 6.73 1.94 -18.98
N TRP A 8 5.79 2.53 -18.23
CA TRP A 8 5.85 2.58 -16.76
C TRP A 8 4.44 2.49 -16.18
N ALA A 9 4.37 2.11 -14.90
CA ALA A 9 3.17 2.21 -14.08
C ALA A 9 3.41 3.29 -13.01
N GLU A 10 2.47 4.22 -12.90
CA GLU A 10 2.48 5.23 -11.84
C GLU A 10 1.49 4.84 -10.75
N ILE A 11 1.93 4.89 -9.50
CA ILE A 11 1.13 4.53 -8.34
C ILE A 11 0.81 5.79 -7.53
N ASP A 12 -0.46 6.16 -7.47
CA ASP A 12 -0.93 7.27 -6.65
C ASP A 12 -1.02 6.88 -5.18
N ARG A 13 -0.12 7.43 -4.37
CA ARG A 13 -0.10 7.22 -2.92
C ARG A 13 -1.27 7.91 -2.21
N THR A 14 -1.88 8.92 -2.82
CA THR A 14 -3.04 9.63 -2.26
C THR A 14 -4.29 8.76 -2.34
N ALA A 15 -4.48 8.05 -3.45
CA ALA A 15 -5.52 7.03 -3.56
C ALA A 15 -5.37 5.92 -2.50
N LEU A 16 -4.15 5.48 -2.20
CA LEU A 16 -3.91 4.48 -1.14
C LEU A 16 -4.38 4.98 0.24
N ARG A 17 -4.00 6.20 0.63
CA ARG A 17 -4.44 6.82 1.90
C ARG A 17 -5.94 7.05 1.95
N TYR A 18 -6.53 7.50 0.84
CA TYR A 18 -7.97 7.66 0.73
C TYR A 18 -8.70 6.32 0.97
N ASN A 19 -8.25 5.25 0.32
CA ASN A 19 -8.83 3.92 0.49
C ASN A 19 -8.68 3.41 1.93
N ALA A 20 -7.53 3.66 2.57
CA ALA A 20 -7.31 3.30 3.98
C ALA A 20 -8.28 4.05 4.91
N LYS A 21 -8.55 5.34 4.65
CA LYS A 21 -9.57 6.11 5.36
C LYS A 21 -10.97 5.53 5.17
N VAL A 22 -11.35 5.19 3.93
CA VAL A 22 -12.65 4.55 3.66
C VAL A 22 -12.80 3.23 4.41
N VAL A 23 -11.73 2.44 4.51
CA VAL A 23 -11.74 1.20 5.30
C VAL A 23 -11.86 1.54 6.79
N ARG A 24 -11.09 2.50 7.30
CA ARG A 24 -11.15 2.96 8.70
C ARG A 24 -12.57 3.36 9.10
N ASP A 25 -13.25 4.13 8.26
CA ASP A 25 -14.63 4.59 8.51
C ASP A 25 -15.63 3.41 8.58
N ARG A 26 -15.33 2.29 7.92
CA ARG A 26 -16.19 1.08 7.91
C ARG A 26 -15.91 0.13 9.07
N ILE A 27 -14.66 0.00 9.48
CA ILE A 27 -14.26 -0.95 10.53
C ILE A 27 -14.30 -0.35 11.94
N GLY A 28 -14.43 0.98 12.04
CA GLY A 28 -14.46 1.70 13.31
C GLY A 28 -13.15 1.54 14.09
N THR A 29 -13.26 0.99 15.30
CA THR A 29 -12.14 0.82 16.24
C THR A 29 -11.30 -0.43 15.98
N ALA A 30 -11.71 -1.33 15.08
CA ALA A 30 -10.94 -2.52 14.78
C ALA A 30 -9.58 -2.18 14.14
N GLU A 31 -8.55 -2.97 14.41
CA GLU A 31 -7.23 -2.76 13.80
C GLU A 31 -7.23 -3.12 12.32
N LEU A 32 -6.42 -2.37 11.53
CA LEU A 32 -6.28 -2.58 10.10
C LEU A 32 -4.96 -3.32 9.80
N LEU A 33 -5.08 -4.50 9.19
CA LEU A 33 -3.97 -5.23 8.59
C LEU A 33 -3.95 -4.97 7.07
N ALA A 34 -2.96 -4.21 6.61
CA ALA A 34 -2.74 -3.95 5.19
C ALA A 34 -1.99 -5.11 4.54
N VAL A 35 -2.67 -5.87 3.70
CA VAL A 35 -2.04 -6.99 2.97
C VAL A 35 -1.22 -6.43 1.81
N VAL A 36 0.09 -6.69 1.83
CA VAL A 36 1.07 -6.20 0.83
C VAL A 36 1.82 -7.35 0.14
N LYS A 37 1.26 -8.56 0.14
CA LYS A 37 1.81 -9.72 -0.58
C LYS A 37 2.00 -9.43 -2.08
N ALA A 38 2.85 -10.23 -2.74
CA ALA A 38 3.15 -10.09 -4.17
C ALA A 38 3.60 -8.67 -4.56
N ASN A 39 4.55 -8.11 -3.80
CA ASN A 39 5.08 -6.75 -4.00
C ASN A 39 3.97 -5.67 -3.97
N ALA A 40 3.10 -5.72 -2.95
CA ALA A 40 1.86 -4.94 -2.86
C ALA A 40 0.97 -5.09 -4.10
N TYR A 41 0.68 -6.33 -4.50
CA TYR A 41 -0.11 -6.63 -5.71
C TYR A 41 0.44 -5.92 -6.96
N GLY A 42 1.77 -5.84 -7.10
CA GLY A 42 2.44 -5.17 -8.22
C GLY A 42 2.58 -3.65 -8.10
N HIS A 43 2.08 -3.02 -7.02
CA HIS A 43 2.17 -1.56 -6.81
C HIS A 43 3.51 -1.12 -6.19
N GLY A 44 4.36 -2.05 -5.77
CA GLY A 44 5.64 -1.77 -5.15
C GLY A 44 5.55 -1.69 -3.62
N LEU A 45 6.06 -2.72 -2.96
CA LEU A 45 5.92 -2.97 -1.52
C LEU A 45 6.36 -1.78 -0.66
N VAL A 46 7.58 -1.29 -0.85
CA VAL A 46 8.14 -0.23 -0.01
C VAL A 46 7.36 1.08 -0.16
N GLY A 47 6.92 1.40 -1.38
CA GLY A 47 6.15 2.60 -1.66
C GLY A 47 4.77 2.57 -1.01
N VAL A 48 4.07 1.43 -1.13
CA VAL A 48 2.74 1.21 -0.54
C VAL A 48 2.82 1.15 0.99
N ALA A 49 3.75 0.37 1.55
CA ALA A 49 3.89 0.23 3.00
C ALA A 49 4.17 1.59 3.68
N LYS A 50 5.07 2.40 3.10
CA LYS A 50 5.32 3.76 3.60
C LYS A 50 4.10 4.67 3.49
N ALA A 51 3.32 4.56 2.40
CA ALA A 51 2.13 5.36 2.23
C ALA A 51 1.03 5.04 3.25
N LEU A 52 0.98 3.80 3.75
CA LEU A 52 -0.03 3.28 4.68
C LEU A 52 0.45 3.17 6.13
N ALA A 53 1.71 3.49 6.42
CA ALA A 53 2.33 3.26 7.73
C ALA A 53 1.62 3.97 8.90
N ASN A 54 0.92 5.08 8.63
CA ASN A 54 0.15 5.82 9.64
C ASN A 54 -1.32 5.37 9.73
N ASP A 55 -1.80 4.58 8.78
CA ASP A 55 -3.22 4.21 8.66
C ASP A 55 -3.47 2.73 9.07
N ALA A 56 -2.48 1.86 8.82
CA ALA A 56 -2.51 0.44 9.14
C ALA A 56 -1.65 0.12 10.37
N GLN A 57 -2.16 -0.76 11.24
CA GLN A 57 -1.44 -1.22 12.44
C GLN A 57 -0.48 -2.37 12.11
N LEU A 58 -0.83 -3.18 11.11
CA LEU A 58 -0.11 -4.39 10.74
C LEU A 58 0.03 -4.49 9.22
N PHE A 59 1.07 -5.20 8.77
CA PHE A 59 1.26 -5.56 7.37
C PHE A 59 1.25 -7.07 7.20
N GLY A 60 0.49 -7.55 6.21
CA GLY A 60 0.42 -8.97 5.87
C GLY A 60 1.18 -9.31 4.59
N VAL A 61 2.10 -10.27 4.67
CA VAL A 61 2.82 -10.84 3.53
C VAL A 61 2.45 -12.33 3.37
N ALA A 62 2.80 -12.92 2.22
CA ALA A 62 2.51 -14.33 1.97
C ALA A 62 3.61 -15.29 2.47
N ASN A 63 4.85 -14.81 2.54
CA ASN A 63 6.06 -15.57 2.85
C ASN A 63 7.08 -14.66 3.55
N LEU A 64 8.20 -15.24 4.00
CA LEU A 64 9.28 -14.55 4.73
C LEU A 64 10.29 -13.84 3.79
N ASP A 65 10.24 -14.16 2.50
CA ASP A 65 11.21 -13.71 1.49
C ASP A 65 11.08 -12.22 1.11
#